data_AF-A0A4Q6FHS7-F1
#
_entry.id   AF-A0A4Q6FHS7-F1
#
_cell.length_a   1.000
_cell.length_b   1.000
_cell.length_c   1.000
_cell.angle_alpha   90.00
_cell.angle_beta   90.00
_cell.angle_gamma   90.00
#
_symmetry.space_group_name_H-M   'P 1'
#
loop_
_entity.id
_entity.type
_entity.pdbx_description
1 polymer ?
#
loop_
_entity_poly.entity_id
_entity_poly.type
_entity_poly.pdbx_seq_one_letter_code
_entity_poly.pdbx_strand_id
1 'polypeptide(L)'
;AHAPLRSADGPGSNFQLVIDLRSFQISTDSELRADIEFSARILNKDGVVTASRLFSQHKKLDGTDPASAVQAFSDAFGSISTELITWTADSL
;
A
#
# COMPACT_ATOMS: atom_id res chain seq x y z
N ALA A 1 5.57 28.50 -22.74
CA ALA A 1 5.41 27.11 -22.26
C ALA A 1 5.32 27.15 -20.75
N HIS A 2 4.19 26.74 -20.16
CA HIS A 2 4.07 26.65 -18.70
C HIS A 2 4.64 25.31 -18.24
N ALA A 3 5.46 25.33 -17.19
CA ALA A 3 5.93 24.12 -16.55
C ALA A 3 4.73 23.30 -16.03
N PRO A 4 4.75 21.96 -16.14
CA PRO A 4 3.67 21.12 -15.64
C PRO A 4 3.54 21.31 -14.13
N LEU A 5 2.30 21.55 -13.67
CA LEU A 5 1.97 21.63 -12.25
C LEU A 5 2.41 20.33 -11.58
N ARG A 6 3.31 20.43 -10.59
CA ARG A 6 3.67 19.28 -9.76
C ARG A 6 2.70 19.26 -8.59
N SER A 7 2.31 18.08 -8.11
CA SER A 7 1.42 17.92 -6.95
C SER A 7 1.90 18.64 -5.67
N ALA A 8 3.15 19.11 -5.66
CA ALA A 8 3.76 19.94 -4.62
C ALA A 8 3.29 21.41 -4.59
N ASP A 9 2.62 21.92 -5.65
CA ASP A 9 2.24 23.34 -5.75
C ASP A 9 0.87 23.67 -5.10
N GLY A 10 0.23 22.69 -4.44
CA GLY A 10 -1.05 22.87 -3.74
C GLY A 10 -0.85 23.23 -2.25
N PRO A 11 -1.59 24.22 -1.69
CA PRO A 11 -1.35 24.77 -0.35
C PRO A 11 -1.80 23.87 0.83
N GLY A 12 -1.73 22.54 0.71
CA GLY A 12 -2.48 21.63 1.59
C GLY A 12 -1.71 20.56 2.37
N SER A 13 -0.52 20.11 1.95
CA SER A 13 0.18 19.06 2.71
C SER A 13 1.70 19.23 2.68
N ASN A 14 2.29 19.34 3.86
CA ASN A 14 3.74 19.33 4.07
C ASN A 14 4.35 17.92 3.91
N PHE A 15 3.51 16.89 3.76
CA PHE A 15 3.94 15.50 3.67
C PHE A 15 3.25 14.76 2.52
N GLN A 16 3.97 13.86 1.87
CA GLN A 16 3.47 13.00 0.79
C GLN A 16 3.68 11.52 1.17
N LEU A 17 2.61 10.74 1.16
CA LEU A 17 2.68 9.29 1.24
C LEU A 17 2.91 8.70 -0.17
N VAL A 18 4.00 7.96 -0.35
CA VAL A 18 4.37 7.28 -1.59
C VAL A 18 4.39 5.77 -1.33
N ILE A 19 3.67 5.03 -2.16
CA ILE A 19 3.54 3.57 -2.08
C ILE A 19 4.16 2.96 -3.34
N ASP A 20 4.94 1.90 -3.16
CA ASP A 20 5.52 1.10 -4.24
C ASP A 20 5.11 -0.37 -4.05
N LEU A 21 4.29 -0.86 -4.98
CA LEU A 21 3.69 -2.19 -4.93
C LEU A 21 4.70 -3.25 -5.37
N ARG A 22 5.04 -4.17 -4.46
CA ARG A 22 6.02 -5.23 -4.69
C ARG A 22 5.37 -6.55 -5.08
N SER A 23 4.21 -6.84 -4.50
CA SER A 23 3.48 -8.08 -4.76
C SER A 23 1.98 -7.83 -4.69
N PHE A 24 1.27 -8.36 -5.68
CA PHE A 24 -0.19 -8.48 -5.70
C PHE A 24 -0.52 -9.72 -6.51
N GLN A 25 -0.56 -10.87 -5.85
CA GLN A 25 -0.62 -12.17 -6.53
C GLN A 25 -1.31 -13.22 -5.68
N ILE A 26 -1.70 -14.32 -6.32
CA ILE A 26 -2.08 -15.54 -5.63
C ILE A 26 -0.83 -16.42 -5.56
N SER A 27 -0.38 -16.78 -4.35
CA SER A 27 0.67 -17.78 -4.15
C SER A 27 0.04 -19.17 -4.07
N THR A 28 0.72 -20.15 -4.67
CA THR A 28 0.35 -21.57 -4.63
C THR A 28 1.48 -22.43 -4.05
N ASP A 29 2.55 -21.83 -3.52
CA ASP A 29 3.77 -22.55 -3.13
C ASP A 29 3.55 -23.44 -1.90
N SER A 30 2.92 -22.91 -0.85
CA SER A 30 2.65 -23.64 0.40
C SER A 30 1.16 -23.78 0.68
N GLU A 31 0.39 -22.73 0.37
CA GLU A 31 -1.06 -22.66 0.56
C GLU A 31 -1.63 -21.70 -0.48
N LEU A 32 -2.83 -22.00 -0.99
CA LEU A 32 -3.53 -21.11 -1.90
C LEU A 32 -3.94 -19.84 -1.15
N ARG A 33 -3.22 -18.74 -1.38
CA ARG A 33 -3.43 -17.47 -0.66
C ARG A 33 -3.21 -16.25 -1.55
N ALA A 34 -3.91 -15.17 -1.25
CA ALA A 34 -3.68 -13.85 -1.83
C ALA A 34 -2.61 -13.13 -1.02
N ASP A 35 -1.54 -12.69 -1.67
CA ASP A 35 -0.42 -11.96 -1.09
C ASP A 35 -0.44 -10.51 -1.60
N ILE A 36 -0.39 -9.55 -0.67
CA ILE A 36 -0.21 -8.13 -0.95
C ILE A 36 1.01 -7.62 -0.20
N GLU A 37 1.96 -7.05 -0.93
CA GLU A 37 3.16 -6.47 -0.35
C GLU A 37 3.49 -5.14 -1.02
N PHE A 38 3.76 -4.11 -0.22
CA PHE A 38 4.24 -2.84 -0.73
C PHE A 38 5.17 -2.16 0.27
N SER A 39 6.03 -1.29 -0.25
CA SER A 39 6.76 -0.34 0.59
C SER A 39 6.02 0.98 0.63
N ALA A 40 6.00 1.63 1.79
CA ALA A 40 5.49 2.99 1.95
C ALA A 40 6.60 3.91 2.44
N ARG A 41 6.55 5.17 1.98
CA ARG A 41 7.45 6.25 2.35
C ARG A 41 6.65 7.52 2.60
N ILE A 42 6.97 8.23 3.66
CA ILE A 42 6.49 9.61 3.89
C ILE A 42 7.63 10.54 3.50
N LEU A 43 7.35 11.48 2.60
CA LEU A 43 8.27 12.52 2.19
C LEU A 43 7.82 13.85 2.76
N ASN A 44 8.74 14.68 3.23
CA ASN A 44 8.42 16.08 3.58
C ASN A 44 8.29 16.95 2.31
N LYS A 45 7.98 18.24 2.51
CA LYS A 45 7.84 19.25 1.44
C LYS A 45 9.06 19.38 0.52
N ASP A 46 10.26 19.01 1.01
CA ASP A 46 11.52 19.09 0.27
C ASP A 46 11.80 17.76 -0.49
N GLY A 47 10.89 16.79 -0.42
CA GLY A 47 11.02 15.47 -1.04
C GLY A 47 11.94 14.51 -0.27
N VAL A 48 12.30 14.84 0.98
CA VAL A 48 13.14 13.98 1.82
C VAL A 48 12.28 12.96 2.53
N VAL A 49 12.68 11.69 2.49
CA VAL A 49 12.00 10.60 3.21
C VAL A 49 12.18 10.81 4.72
N THR A 50 11.07 10.97 5.44
CA THR A 50 11.05 11.12 6.91
C THR A 50 10.69 9.82 7.62
N ALA A 51 9.92 8.94 6.97
CA ALA A 51 9.59 7.62 7.46
C ALA A 51 9.47 6.63 6.30
N SER A 52 9.82 5.35 6.54
CA SER A 52 9.60 4.28 5.58
C SER A 52 9.31 2.96 6.29
N ARG A 53 8.42 2.16 5.71
CA ARG A 53 8.04 0.85 6.24
C ARG A 53 7.63 -0.08 5.10
N LEU A 54 7.93 -1.37 5.27
CA LEU A 54 7.41 -2.45 4.42
C LEU A 54 6.12 -3.00 5.05
N PHE A 55 5.11 -3.21 4.22
CA PHE A 55 3.84 -3.82 4.59
C PHE A 55 3.66 -5.11 3.81
N SER A 56 3.18 -6.15 4.50
CA SER A 56 2.85 -7.44 3.89
C SER A 56 1.64 -8.01 4.61
N GLN A 57 0.63 -8.40 3.84
CA GLN A 57 -0.54 -9.10 4.33
C GLN A 57 -0.88 -10.24 3.37
N HIS A 58 -1.43 -11.32 3.94
CA HIS A 58 -1.91 -12.44 3.15
C HIS A 58 -3.21 -12.98 3.71
N LYS A 59 -4.04 -13.54 2.82
CA LYS A 59 -5.27 -14.24 3.18
C LYS A 59 -5.39 -15.52 2.38
N LYS A 60 -5.69 -16.61 3.07
CA LYS A 60 -6.01 -17.89 2.44
C LYS A 60 -7.24 -17.72 1.54
N LEU A 61 -7.23 -18.39 0.40
CA LEU A 61 -8.43 -18.52 -0.43
C LEU A 61 -9.25 -19.72 0.06
N ASP A 62 -10.57 -19.54 0.14
CA ASP A 62 -11.51 -20.60 0.49
C ASP A 62 -11.80 -21.56 -0.68
N GLY A 63 -11.36 -21.20 -1.90
CA GLY A 63 -11.56 -21.97 -3.12
C GLY A 63 -10.70 -21.44 -4.28
N THR A 64 -10.64 -22.21 -5.36
CA THR A 64 -9.89 -21.85 -6.59
C THR A 64 -10.73 -21.02 -7.56
N ASP A 65 -11.98 -20.72 -7.23
CA ASP A 65 -12.85 -19.91 -8.07
C ASP A 65 -12.50 -18.40 -7.97
N PRO A 66 -12.82 -17.60 -8.99
CA PRO A 66 -12.51 -16.16 -8.98
C PRO A 66 -13.14 -15.39 -7.82
N ALA A 67 -14.31 -15.79 -7.31
CA ALA A 67 -14.98 -15.07 -6.23
C ALA A 67 -14.20 -15.25 -4.91
N SER A 68 -13.72 -16.47 -4.63
CA SER A 68 -12.83 -16.75 -3.51
C SER A 68 -11.54 -15.91 -3.56
N ALA A 69 -10.96 -15.74 -4.75
CA ALA A 69 -9.79 -14.88 -4.93
C ALA A 69 -10.07 -13.41 -4.64
N VAL A 70 -11.17 -12.86 -5.17
CA VAL A 70 -11.58 -11.46 -4.93
C VAL A 70 -11.85 -11.21 -3.44
N GLN A 71 -12.49 -12.15 -2.76
CA GLN A 71 -12.74 -12.05 -1.32
C GLN A 71 -11.43 -12.01 -0.53
N ALA A 72 -10.52 -12.95 -0.80
CA ALA A 72 -9.22 -13.00 -0.14
C ALA A 72 -8.39 -11.72 -0.35
N PHE A 73 -8.37 -11.17 -1.58
CA PHE A 73 -7.72 -9.88 -1.84
C PHE A 73 -8.39 -8.72 -1.12
N SER A 74 -9.72 -8.69 -1.05
CA SER A 74 -10.46 -7.63 -0.34
C SER A 74 -10.14 -7.64 1.15
N ASP A 75 -10.08 -8.82 1.76
CA ASP A 75 -9.76 -8.99 3.18
C ASP A 75 -8.29 -8.65 3.49
N ALA A 76 -7.36 -9.05 2.60
CA ALA A 76 -5.95 -8.70 2.69
C ALA A 76 -5.76 -7.19 2.56
N PHE A 77 -6.43 -6.57 1.59
CA PHE A 77 -6.36 -5.13 1.32
C PHE A 77 -6.97 -4.31 2.46
N GLY A 78 -8.11 -4.74 3.03
CA GLY A 78 -8.69 -4.10 4.20
C GLY A 78 -7.72 -4.09 5.38
N SER A 79 -7.10 -5.25 5.66
CA SER A 79 -6.11 -5.39 6.75
C SER A 79 -4.89 -4.48 6.56
N ILE A 80 -4.25 -4.54 5.38
CA ILE A 80 -3.02 -3.77 5.11
C ILE A 80 -3.29 -2.26 5.01
N SER A 81 -4.48 -1.85 4.57
CA SER A 81 -4.88 -0.45 4.50
C SER A 81 -5.08 0.13 5.89
N THR A 82 -5.70 -0.62 6.81
CA THR A 82 -5.81 -0.21 8.22
C THR A 82 -4.43 -0.02 8.85
N GLU A 83 -3.51 -0.96 8.64
CA GLU A 83 -2.13 -0.83 9.14
C GLU A 83 -1.40 0.38 8.55
N LEU A 84 -1.55 0.63 7.24
CA LEU A 84 -0.97 1.78 6.55
C LEU A 84 -1.47 3.10 7.14
N ILE A 85 -2.79 3.22 7.37
CA ILE A 85 -3.39 4.43 7.91
C ILE A 85 -2.91 4.68 9.34
N THR A 86 -2.92 3.66 10.20
CA THR A 86 -2.42 3.78 11.57
C THR A 86 -0.95 4.19 11.59
N TRP A 87 -0.09 3.49 10.81
CA TRP A 87 1.32 3.84 10.72
C TRP A 87 1.55 5.26 10.18
N THR A 88 0.77 5.68 9.19
CA THR A 88 0.88 7.02 8.63
C THR A 88 0.53 8.07 9.69
N ALA A 89 -0.56 7.88 10.43
CA ALA A 89 -0.96 8.79 11.51
C ALA A 89 0.09 8.87 12.63
N ASP A 90 0.72 7.74 12.98
CA ASP A 90 1.78 7.67 14.00
C ASP A 90 3.12 8.27 13.54
N SER A 91 3.34 8.40 12.24
CA SER A 91 4.61 8.83 11.64
C SER A 91 4.63 10.30 11.17
N LEU A 92 3.50 11.00 11.28
CA LEU A 92 3.36 12.42 10.94
C LEU A 92 3.67 13.35 12.12
#